data_AF-A0A2A5Y920-F1
#
_entry.id   AF-A0A2A5Y920-F1
#
_cell.length_a   1.000
_cell.length_b   1.000
_cell.length_c   1.000
_cell.angle_alpha   90.00
_cell.angle_beta   90.00
_cell.angle_gamma   90.00
#
_symmetry.space_group_name_H-M   'P 1'
#
loop_
_entity.id
_entity.type
_entity.pdbx_description
1 polymer ?
#
loop_
_entity_poly.entity_id
_entity_poly.type
_entity_poly.pdbx_seq_one_letter_code
_entity_poly.pdbx_strand_id
1 'polypeptide(L)'
;MPESAVTVSRDNQRSRWIKLSTTILLRWVAILGQSAAVLVAVQFYNLRLELELIIFAIGISVAGNLVAMFVFPKNERLSEKQNTAMILFDLLQLLLLLFFTGGLNNPFAVLVIAPVAISATSLPVRYTLSLGVIAIVAVTLLANYNYPLLTEQGFILRVPNIFIFGNWTAIVISMLFLSFYSRKVTVEVNDMSDALFATQMALTREQKLTDLGGVVAAAAHELGTPLATIKLASSELMDELKDKKELLEDAILIRDQADRCRDILQSMGQAGKDDQHMRNAPA
;
A
#
# COMPACT_ATOMS: atom_id res chain seq x y z
N MET A 1 6.96 -26.40 -10.00
CA MET A 1 7.37 -25.67 -8.77
C MET A 1 6.26 -25.85 -7.75
N PRO A 2 6.52 -26.24 -6.50
CA PRO A 2 5.44 -26.62 -5.60
C PRO A 2 4.68 -25.38 -5.10
N GLU A 3 3.37 -25.48 -5.13
CA GLU A 3 2.35 -24.48 -4.77
C GLU A 3 2.54 -23.91 -3.34
N SER A 4 3.22 -24.65 -2.47
CA SER A 4 3.55 -24.26 -1.10
C SER A 4 4.60 -23.15 -1.00
N ALA A 5 5.43 -22.94 -2.01
CA ALA A 5 6.40 -21.83 -2.04
C ALA A 5 5.72 -20.49 -2.39
N VAL A 6 4.59 -20.53 -3.09
CA VAL A 6 3.85 -19.34 -3.54
C VAL A 6 3.00 -18.75 -2.42
N THR A 7 2.49 -19.59 -1.51
CA THR A 7 1.69 -19.14 -0.36
C THR A 7 2.55 -18.47 0.73
N VAL A 8 3.77 -18.96 0.98
CA VAL A 8 4.69 -18.37 1.96
C VAL A 8 5.26 -17.02 1.49
N SER A 9 5.48 -16.84 0.18
CA SER A 9 5.92 -15.56 -0.38
C SER A 9 4.82 -14.48 -0.43
N ARG A 10 3.54 -14.87 -0.48
CA ARG A 10 2.41 -13.93 -0.50
C ARG A 10 2.20 -13.20 0.84
N ASP A 11 2.55 -13.82 1.96
CA ASP A 11 2.43 -13.21 3.28
C ASP A 11 3.55 -12.17 3.54
N ASN A 12 4.69 -12.32 2.87
CA ASN A 12 5.88 -11.48 3.08
C ASN A 12 5.90 -10.18 2.22
N GLN A 13 5.05 -10.08 1.18
CA GLN A 13 4.89 -8.86 0.38
C GLN A 13 3.72 -7.95 0.81
N ARG A 14 2.89 -8.40 1.77
CA ARG A 14 1.61 -7.76 2.13
C ARG A 14 1.65 -6.77 3.29
N SER A 15 2.78 -6.60 4.00
CA SER A 15 2.87 -5.48 4.95
C SER A 15 2.86 -4.20 4.13
N ARG A 16 1.84 -3.37 4.32
CA ARG A 16 1.75 -2.04 3.71
C ARG A 16 2.38 -1.10 4.73
N TRP A 17 3.67 -0.84 4.52
CA TRP A 17 4.56 -0.21 5.49
C TRP A 17 4.12 1.24 5.64
N ILE A 18 3.72 1.64 6.85
CA ILE A 18 3.54 3.06 7.16
C ILE A 18 4.91 3.70 6.94
N LYS A 19 4.98 4.73 6.09
CA LYS A 19 6.20 5.49 5.91
C LYS A 19 6.61 6.03 7.29
N LEU A 20 7.87 5.84 7.66
CA LEU A 20 8.41 6.34 8.93
C LEU A 20 8.04 7.82 9.16
N SER A 21 8.05 8.63 8.11
CA SER A 21 7.63 10.04 8.15
C SER A 21 6.18 10.25 8.63
N THR A 22 5.26 9.38 8.23
CA THR A 22 3.86 9.42 8.68
C THR A 22 3.75 9.06 10.17
N THR A 23 4.47 8.03 10.62
CA THR A 23 4.48 7.64 12.04
C THR A 23 5.04 8.75 12.93
N ILE A 24 6.15 9.35 12.51
CA ILE A 24 6.79 10.47 13.22
C ILE A 24 5.87 11.69 13.29
N LEU A 25 5.17 12.02 12.20
CA LEU A 25 4.21 13.12 12.17
C LEU A 25 3.06 12.86 13.16
N LEU A 26 2.49 11.66 13.14
CA LEU A 26 1.41 11.29 14.06
C LEU A 26 1.85 11.36 15.53
N ARG A 27 3.10 10.95 15.84
CA ARG A 27 3.68 11.09 17.17
C ARG A 27 3.82 12.55 17.60
N TRP A 28 4.26 13.44 16.71
CA TRP A 28 4.30 14.88 17.01
C TRP A 28 2.92 15.46 17.29
N VAL A 29 1.92 15.08 16.49
CA VAL A 29 0.53 15.49 16.72
C VAL A 29 0.05 14.97 18.07
N ALA A 30 0.34 13.71 18.42
CA ALA A 30 -0.01 13.14 19.72
C ALA A 30 0.69 13.86 20.89
N ILE A 31 1.98 14.17 20.78
CA ILE A 31 2.75 14.90 21.80
C ILE A 31 2.18 16.30 22.01
N LEU A 32 1.88 17.03 20.92
CA LEU A 32 1.26 18.35 20.99
C LEU A 32 -0.13 18.27 21.62
N GLY A 33 -0.95 17.29 21.23
CA GLY A 33 -2.28 17.06 21.79
C GLY A 33 -2.25 16.70 23.27
N GLN A 34 -1.36 15.79 23.68
CA GLN A 34 -1.15 15.42 25.09
C GLN A 34 -0.69 16.63 25.91
N SER A 35 0.27 17.41 25.41
CA SER A 35 0.75 18.62 26.08
C SER A 35 -0.36 19.66 26.24
N ALA A 36 -1.15 19.89 25.20
CA ALA A 36 -2.29 20.80 25.23
C ALA A 36 -3.37 20.31 26.22
N ALA A 37 -3.67 19.01 26.24
CA ALA A 37 -4.64 18.43 27.17
C ALA A 37 -4.20 18.61 28.63
N VAL A 38 -2.93 18.40 28.94
CA VAL A 38 -2.36 18.62 30.28
C VAL A 38 -2.44 20.11 30.67
N LEU A 39 -2.08 21.01 29.75
CA LEU A 39 -2.21 22.45 29.99
C LEU A 39 -3.65 22.86 30.27
N VAL A 40 -4.61 22.35 29.49
CA VAL A 40 -6.03 22.65 29.69
C VAL A 40 -6.55 22.08 31.01
N ALA A 41 -6.16 20.84 31.34
CA ALA A 41 -6.53 20.17 32.59
C ALA A 41 -6.08 20.96 33.83
N VAL A 42 -4.87 21.51 33.80
CA VAL A 42 -4.34 22.31 34.91
C VAL A 42 -4.93 23.73 34.92
N GLN A 43 -4.94 24.43 33.78
CA GLN A 43 -5.27 25.86 33.73
C GLN A 43 -6.77 26.16 33.74
N PHE A 44 -7.59 25.30 33.12
CA PHE A 44 -9.04 25.55 33.00
C PHE A 44 -9.86 24.67 33.95
N TYR A 45 -9.43 23.44 34.20
CA TYR A 45 -10.15 22.51 35.07
C TYR A 45 -9.59 22.44 36.49
N ASN A 46 -8.48 23.13 36.79
CA ASN A 46 -7.85 23.20 38.11
C ASN A 46 -7.63 21.80 38.72
N LEU A 47 -7.16 20.86 37.89
CA LEU A 47 -6.83 19.51 38.33
C LEU A 47 -5.42 19.47 38.92
N ARG A 48 -5.28 18.86 40.10
CA ARG A 48 -3.99 18.52 40.69
C ARG A 48 -3.46 17.26 40.02
N LEU A 49 -2.50 17.45 39.13
CA LEU A 49 -1.80 16.39 38.43
C LEU A 49 -0.36 16.30 38.91
N GLU A 50 0.20 15.09 38.92
CA GLU A 50 1.63 14.85 39.13
C GLU A 50 2.42 15.27 37.88
N LEU A 51 2.57 16.58 37.70
CA LEU A 51 3.16 17.18 36.50
C LEU A 51 4.56 16.64 36.21
N GLU A 52 5.36 16.35 37.23
CA GLU A 52 6.71 15.80 37.09
C GLU A 52 6.68 14.47 36.33
N LEU A 53 5.80 13.54 36.73
CA LEU A 53 5.66 12.22 36.12
C LEU A 53 5.06 12.30 34.70
N ILE A 54 4.10 13.20 34.50
CA ILE A 54 3.46 13.40 33.19
C ILE A 54 4.43 14.02 32.19
N ILE A 55 5.16 15.07 32.58
CA ILE A 55 6.18 15.70 31.74
C ILE A 55 7.30 14.71 31.44
N PHE A 56 7.71 13.89 32.41
CA PHE A 56 8.67 12.82 32.18
C PHE A 56 8.17 11.80 31.14
N ALA A 57 6.91 11.35 31.25
CA ALA A 57 6.32 10.43 30.29
C ALA A 57 6.18 11.04 28.88
N ILE A 58 5.84 12.33 28.76
CA ILE A 58 5.85 13.05 27.48
C ILE A 58 7.29 13.18 26.95
N GLY A 59 8.25 13.43 27.84
CA GLY A 59 9.68 13.51 27.52
C GLY A 59 10.21 12.20 26.92
N ILE A 60 9.77 11.04 27.44
CA ILE A 60 10.07 9.73 26.87
C ILE A 60 9.54 9.63 25.43
N SER A 61 8.34 10.14 25.13
CA SER A 61 7.79 10.18 23.76
C SER A 61 8.63 11.03 22.84
N VAL A 62 9.00 12.23 23.29
CA VAL A 62 9.85 13.15 22.52
C VAL A 62 11.20 12.50 22.23
N ALA A 63 11.85 11.94 23.24
CA ALA A 63 13.13 11.24 23.08
C ALA A 63 13.00 10.05 22.11
N GLY A 64 11.98 9.21 22.26
CA GLY A 64 11.73 8.09 21.36
C GLY A 64 11.49 8.54 19.92
N ASN A 65 10.79 9.66 19.70
CA ASN A 65 10.54 10.21 18.38
C ASN A 65 11.81 10.82 17.75
N LEU A 66 12.65 11.48 18.55
CA LEU A 66 13.96 11.99 18.11
C LEU A 66 14.90 10.84 17.76
N VAL A 67 14.99 9.82 18.59
CA VAL A 67 15.78 8.60 18.30
C VAL A 67 15.30 7.98 16.98
N ALA A 68 13.98 7.88 16.77
CA ALA A 68 13.44 7.36 15.51
C ALA A 68 13.83 8.22 14.30
N MET A 69 13.92 9.55 14.43
CA MET A 69 14.38 10.44 13.37
C MET A 69 15.87 10.31 13.04
N PHE A 70 16.73 10.07 14.04
CA PHE A 70 18.17 10.02 13.86
C PHE A 70 18.69 8.63 13.47
N VAL A 71 18.06 7.57 13.99
CA VAL A 71 18.50 6.18 13.78
C VAL A 71 17.98 5.62 12.45
N PHE A 72 16.76 5.96 12.04
CA PHE A 72 16.16 5.39 10.84
C PHE A 72 16.20 6.38 9.67
N PRO A 73 16.71 5.98 8.48
CA PRO A 73 16.69 6.83 7.29
C PRO A 73 15.25 7.20 6.92
N LYS A 74 15.01 8.46 6.52
CA LYS A 74 13.65 9.00 6.23
C LYS A 74 12.82 8.21 5.22
N ASN A 75 13.47 7.38 4.38
CA ASN A 75 12.83 6.59 3.33
C ASN A 75 12.98 5.07 3.54
N GLU A 76 13.50 4.63 4.68
CA GLU A 76 13.61 3.20 4.95
C GLU A 76 12.26 2.58 5.29
N ARG A 77 12.10 1.36 4.81
CA ARG A 77 10.97 0.49 5.11
C ARG A 77 11.33 -0.26 6.40
N LEU A 78 10.64 0.04 7.50
CA LEU A 78 10.80 -0.58 8.82
C LEU A 78 10.29 -2.02 8.91
N SER A 79 11.16 -2.98 9.26
CA SER A 79 10.81 -4.40 9.43
C SER A 79 9.56 -4.59 10.30
N GLU A 80 8.82 -5.69 10.11
CA GLU A 80 7.64 -6.04 10.93
C GLU A 80 7.93 -5.91 12.44
N LYS A 81 9.13 -6.33 12.87
CA LYS A 81 9.56 -6.24 14.27
C LYS A 81 9.74 -4.80 14.73
N GLN A 82 10.31 -3.93 13.88
CA GLN A 82 10.51 -2.51 14.18
C GLN A 82 9.16 -1.78 14.26
N ASN A 83 8.25 -2.03 13.32
CA ASN A 83 6.89 -1.47 13.37
C ASN A 83 6.12 -1.94 14.60
N THR A 84 6.22 -3.23 14.95
CA THR A 84 5.59 -3.78 16.16
C THR A 84 6.14 -3.11 17.41
N ALA A 85 7.47 -2.95 17.51
CA ALA A 85 8.11 -2.28 18.64
C ALA A 85 7.71 -0.80 18.75
N MET A 86 7.59 -0.10 17.63
CA MET A 86 7.12 1.28 17.60
C MET A 86 5.68 1.41 18.09
N ILE A 87 4.76 0.60 17.57
CA ILE A 87 3.36 0.63 17.99
C ILE A 87 3.22 0.21 19.45
N LEU A 88 3.98 -0.80 19.89
CA LEU A 88 3.99 -1.21 21.30
C LEU A 88 4.49 -0.08 22.21
N PHE A 89 5.54 0.63 21.80
CA PHE A 89 6.04 1.79 22.53
C PHE A 89 4.97 2.88 22.65
N ASP A 90 4.28 3.20 21.55
CA ASP A 90 3.21 4.21 21.55
C ASP A 90 2.02 3.80 22.43
N LEU A 91 1.65 2.52 22.38
CA LEU A 91 0.61 1.94 23.24
C LEU A 91 0.99 2.05 24.71
N LEU A 92 2.19 1.59 25.09
CA LEU A 92 2.67 1.64 26.48
C LEU A 92 2.81 3.06 26.99
N GLN A 93 3.26 3.99 26.16
CA GLN A 93 3.37 5.40 26.51
C GLN A 93 2.00 6.02 26.79
N LEU A 94 1.02 5.75 25.93
CA LEU A 94 -0.34 6.22 26.13
C LEU A 94 -0.94 5.62 27.42
N LEU A 95 -0.73 4.33 27.67
CA LEU A 95 -1.19 3.65 28.88
C LEU A 95 -0.53 4.23 30.14
N LEU A 96 0.76 4.57 30.08
CA LEU A 96 1.48 5.20 31.19
C LEU A 96 0.91 6.60 31.51
N LEU A 97 0.64 7.40 30.48
CA LEU A 97 -0.02 8.69 30.68
C LEU A 97 -1.43 8.55 31.25
N LEU A 98 -2.20 7.59 30.74
CA LEU A 98 -3.53 7.31 31.28
C LEU A 98 -3.45 6.87 32.74
N PHE A 99 -2.47 6.06 33.12
CA PHE A 99 -2.26 5.67 34.52
C PHE A 99 -2.10 6.87 35.44
N PHE A 100 -1.26 7.85 35.09
CA PHE A 100 -1.04 9.05 35.90
C PHE A 100 -2.17 10.08 35.82
N THR A 101 -3.11 9.90 34.91
CA THR A 101 -4.21 10.85 34.67
C THR A 101 -5.59 10.21 34.92
N GLY A 102 -5.68 9.24 35.83
CA GLY A 102 -6.97 8.69 36.31
C GLY A 102 -7.48 7.43 35.61
N GLY A 103 -6.70 6.81 34.73
CA GLY A 103 -7.04 5.57 34.05
C GLY A 103 -8.31 5.71 33.21
N LEU A 104 -9.32 4.86 33.48
CA LEU A 104 -10.61 4.90 32.76
C LEU A 104 -11.56 6.01 33.22
N ASN A 105 -11.22 6.73 34.30
CA ASN A 105 -11.89 7.99 34.61
C ASN A 105 -11.52 9.10 33.61
N ASN A 106 -10.42 8.91 32.86
CA ASN A 106 -9.98 9.83 31.84
C ASN A 106 -10.75 9.60 30.52
N PRO A 107 -11.40 10.63 29.94
CA PRO A 107 -12.11 10.49 28.67
C PRO A 107 -11.20 10.10 27.49
N PHE A 108 -9.91 10.39 27.56
CA PHE A 108 -8.93 10.01 26.53
C PHE A 108 -8.57 8.52 26.54
N ALA A 109 -9.10 7.71 27.47
CA ALA A 109 -8.90 6.26 27.47
C ALA A 109 -9.34 5.58 26.15
N VAL A 110 -10.30 6.18 25.44
CA VAL A 110 -10.75 5.73 24.10
C VAL A 110 -9.62 5.74 23.07
N LEU A 111 -8.58 6.57 23.24
CA LEU A 111 -7.46 6.65 22.30
C LEU A 111 -6.61 5.36 22.24
N VAL A 112 -6.72 4.48 23.23
CA VAL A 112 -6.04 3.16 23.23
C VAL A 112 -6.47 2.30 22.04
N ILE A 113 -7.65 2.55 21.46
CA ILE A 113 -8.15 1.90 20.26
C ILE A 113 -7.22 2.16 19.05
N ALA A 114 -6.69 3.37 18.92
CA ALA A 114 -6.00 3.81 17.71
C ALA A 114 -4.71 3.01 17.41
N PRO A 115 -3.76 2.81 18.35
CA PRO A 115 -2.59 1.98 18.10
C PRO A 115 -2.94 0.55 17.66
N VAL A 116 -3.99 -0.05 18.24
CA VAL A 116 -4.42 -1.41 17.90
C VAL A 116 -5.05 -1.45 16.51
N ALA A 117 -5.90 -0.48 16.16
CA ALA A 117 -6.48 -0.37 14.83
C ALA A 117 -5.41 -0.14 13.74
N ILE A 118 -4.43 0.72 14.01
CA ILE A 118 -3.27 0.95 13.12
C ILE A 118 -2.46 -0.35 12.95
N SER A 119 -2.28 -1.11 14.03
CA SER A 119 -1.59 -2.39 13.95
C SER A 119 -2.31 -3.39 13.04
N ALA A 120 -3.65 -3.36 13.00
CA ALA A 120 -4.45 -4.27 12.19
C ALA A 120 -4.30 -4.04 10.68
N THR A 121 -4.07 -2.79 10.26
CA THR A 121 -3.84 -2.44 8.85
C THR A 121 -2.39 -2.67 8.39
N SER A 122 -1.44 -2.63 9.33
CA SER A 122 -0.01 -2.50 9.01
C SER A 122 0.83 -3.72 9.36
N LEU A 123 0.37 -4.56 10.29
CA LEU A 123 1.08 -5.73 10.78
C LEU A 123 0.37 -7.06 10.43
N PRO A 124 1.10 -8.18 10.41
CA PRO A 124 0.51 -9.51 10.42
C PRO A 124 -0.41 -9.74 11.63
N VAL A 125 -1.43 -10.58 11.44
CA VAL A 125 -2.47 -10.87 12.45
C VAL A 125 -1.88 -11.30 13.79
N ARG A 126 -0.80 -12.09 13.79
CA ARG A 126 -0.10 -12.53 15.02
C ARG A 126 0.33 -11.36 15.92
N TYR A 127 0.88 -10.29 15.34
CA TYR A 127 1.38 -9.15 16.11
C TYR A 127 0.22 -8.25 16.54
N THR A 128 -0.76 -8.01 15.65
CA THR A 128 -2.01 -7.32 16.00
C THR A 128 -2.72 -8.00 17.17
N LEU A 129 -2.81 -9.33 17.17
CA LEU A 129 -3.45 -10.08 18.25
C LEU A 129 -2.69 -9.92 19.57
N SER A 130 -1.34 -10.02 19.53
CA SER A 130 -0.53 -9.79 20.72
C SER A 130 -0.71 -8.38 21.29
N LEU A 131 -0.71 -7.35 20.44
CA LEU A 131 -0.95 -5.96 20.84
C LEU A 131 -2.36 -5.76 21.39
N GLY A 132 -3.37 -6.35 20.78
CA GLY A 132 -4.75 -6.30 21.26
C GLY A 132 -4.90 -6.95 22.64
N VAL A 133 -4.29 -8.10 22.87
CA VAL A 133 -4.29 -8.75 24.20
C VAL A 133 -3.60 -7.87 25.24
N ILE A 134 -2.42 -7.33 24.92
CA ILE A 134 -1.69 -6.40 25.81
C ILE A 134 -2.56 -5.19 26.14
N ALA A 135 -3.22 -4.59 25.14
CA ALA A 135 -4.09 -3.44 25.32
C ALA A 135 -5.31 -3.76 26.20
N ILE A 136 -5.99 -4.89 25.97
CA ILE A 136 -7.15 -5.30 26.79
C ILE A 136 -6.73 -5.54 28.24
N VAL A 137 -5.62 -6.24 28.46
CA VAL A 137 -5.08 -6.47 29.81
C VAL A 137 -4.74 -5.14 30.47
N ALA A 138 -4.04 -4.25 29.78
CA ALA A 138 -3.66 -2.95 30.32
C ALA A 138 -4.86 -2.04 30.63
N VAL A 139 -5.87 -2.00 29.75
CA VAL A 139 -7.13 -1.24 29.99
C VAL A 139 -7.89 -1.82 31.19
N THR A 140 -7.89 -3.14 31.34
CA THR A 140 -8.47 -3.82 32.51
C THR A 140 -7.73 -3.48 33.79
N LEU A 141 -6.39 -3.43 33.74
CA LEU A 141 -5.57 -2.99 34.85
C LEU A 141 -5.83 -1.52 35.19
N LEU A 142 -5.88 -0.63 34.21
CA LEU A 142 -6.17 0.80 34.39
C LEU A 142 -7.55 1.06 35.00
N ALA A 143 -8.52 0.18 34.77
CA ALA A 143 -9.86 0.29 35.35
C ALA A 143 -9.82 0.14 36.88
N ASN A 144 -8.90 -0.68 37.39
CA ASN A 144 -8.78 -1.03 38.81
C ASN A 144 -7.62 -0.30 39.50
N TYR A 145 -6.55 -0.02 38.77
CA TYR A 145 -5.30 0.56 39.25
C TYR A 145 -4.94 1.78 38.40
N ASN A 146 -5.09 2.95 39.00
CA ASN A 146 -4.70 4.23 38.40
C ASN A 146 -4.34 5.22 39.49
N TYR A 147 -3.58 6.25 39.12
CA TYR A 147 -3.34 7.39 40.00
C TYR A 147 -4.61 8.25 40.05
N PRO A 148 -5.16 8.54 41.24
CA PRO A 148 -6.43 9.24 41.35
C PRO A 148 -6.31 10.68 40.81
N LEU A 149 -7.30 11.09 40.02
CA LEU A 149 -7.47 12.49 39.63
C LEU A 149 -7.98 13.28 40.83
N LEU A 150 -7.25 14.31 41.22
CA LEU A 150 -7.62 15.19 42.32
C LEU A 150 -8.01 16.55 41.77
N THR A 151 -9.09 17.13 42.30
CA THR A 151 -9.38 18.56 42.12
C THR A 151 -8.41 19.39 42.95
N GLU A 152 -8.35 20.70 42.70
CA GLU A 152 -7.54 21.63 43.51
C GLU A 152 -7.82 21.55 45.01
N GLN A 153 -9.05 21.21 45.38
CA GLN A 153 -9.53 21.07 46.75
C GLN A 153 -9.22 19.70 47.36
N GLY A 154 -8.60 18.78 46.61
CA GLY A 154 -8.24 17.43 47.05
C GLY A 154 -9.36 16.40 46.92
N PHE A 155 -10.47 16.73 46.25
CA PHE A 155 -11.52 15.74 45.98
C PHE A 155 -11.11 14.79 44.86
N ILE A 156 -11.32 13.49 45.08
CA ILE A 156 -11.07 12.48 44.07
C ILE A 156 -12.18 12.54 43.01
N LEU A 157 -11.80 12.87 41.79
CA LEU A 157 -12.70 12.89 40.64
C LEU A 157 -12.93 11.45 40.16
N ARG A 158 -13.95 10.81 40.71
CA ARG A 158 -14.30 9.41 40.41
C ARG A 158 -15.60 9.32 39.63
N VAL A 159 -15.55 8.64 38.49
CA VAL A 159 -16.73 8.30 37.71
C VAL A 159 -17.44 7.11 38.39
N PRO A 160 -18.79 7.05 38.43
CA PRO A 160 -19.48 5.91 39.01
C PRO A 160 -19.05 4.59 38.34
N ASN A 161 -18.88 3.52 39.12
CA ASN A 161 -18.33 2.25 38.64
C ASN A 161 -19.10 1.68 37.43
N ILE A 162 -20.41 1.92 37.33
CA ILE A 162 -21.22 1.50 36.18
C ILE A 162 -20.77 2.14 34.87
N PHE A 163 -20.35 3.41 34.91
CA PHE A 163 -19.82 4.13 33.75
C PHE A 163 -18.37 3.72 33.45
N ILE A 164 -17.56 3.39 34.47
CA ILE A 164 -16.22 2.81 34.25
C ILE A 164 -16.35 1.46 33.53
N PHE A 165 -17.26 0.60 33.97
CA PHE A 165 -17.55 -0.66 33.30
C PHE A 165 -18.09 -0.46 31.88
N GLY A 166 -18.96 0.54 31.68
CA GLY A 166 -19.45 0.94 30.36
C GLY A 166 -18.32 1.38 29.43
N ASN A 167 -17.43 2.27 29.91
CA ASN A 167 -16.26 2.74 29.16
C ASN A 167 -15.30 1.60 28.84
N TRP A 168 -15.03 0.72 29.80
CA TRP A 168 -14.21 -0.47 29.59
C TRP A 168 -14.80 -1.35 28.48
N THR A 169 -16.10 -1.66 28.58
CA THR A 169 -16.83 -2.49 27.61
C THR A 169 -16.81 -1.84 26.23
N ALA A 170 -17.08 -0.54 26.15
CA ALA A 170 -17.05 0.23 24.91
C ALA A 170 -15.65 0.20 24.27
N ILE A 171 -14.58 0.45 25.04
CA ILE A 171 -13.21 0.42 24.53
C ILE A 171 -12.86 -0.97 24.01
N VAL A 172 -13.15 -2.04 24.75
CA VAL A 172 -12.84 -3.41 24.33
C VAL A 172 -13.61 -3.79 23.06
N ILE A 173 -14.93 -3.55 23.01
CA ILE A 173 -15.75 -3.86 21.84
C ILE A 173 -15.30 -3.04 20.63
N SER A 174 -15.13 -1.73 20.79
CA SER A 174 -14.69 -0.84 19.71
C SER A 174 -13.29 -1.20 19.22
N MET A 175 -12.38 -1.58 20.11
CA MET A 175 -11.04 -2.06 19.73
C MET A 175 -11.11 -3.32 18.89
N LEU A 176 -11.88 -4.32 19.31
CA LEU A 176 -12.04 -5.57 18.55
C LEU A 176 -12.72 -5.32 17.20
N PHE A 177 -13.84 -4.59 17.20
CA PHE A 177 -14.61 -4.29 16.01
C PHE A 177 -13.81 -3.47 15.01
N LEU A 178 -13.20 -2.36 15.44
CA LEU A 178 -12.46 -1.48 14.55
C LEU A 178 -11.21 -2.18 14.01
N SER A 179 -10.49 -2.95 14.84
CA SER A 179 -9.32 -3.70 14.38
C SER A 179 -9.71 -4.76 13.34
N PHE A 180 -10.80 -5.50 13.57
CA PHE A 180 -11.33 -6.47 12.61
C PHE A 180 -11.77 -5.79 11.30
N TYR A 181 -12.54 -4.72 11.41
CA TYR A 181 -13.05 -3.97 10.26
C TYR A 181 -11.91 -3.36 9.43
N SER A 182 -10.97 -2.66 10.08
CA SER A 182 -9.79 -2.10 9.45
C SER A 182 -8.96 -3.17 8.73
N ARG A 183 -8.82 -4.37 9.32
CA ARG A 183 -8.17 -5.50 8.66
C ARG A 183 -8.93 -5.95 7.41
N LYS A 184 -10.24 -6.15 7.52
CA LYS A 184 -11.09 -6.60 6.40
C LYS A 184 -11.01 -5.64 5.22
N VAL A 185 -11.19 -4.34 5.46
CA VAL A 185 -11.07 -3.31 4.42
C VAL A 185 -9.67 -3.29 3.80
N THR A 186 -8.62 -3.43 4.60
CA THR A 186 -7.25 -3.45 4.06
C THR A 186 -7.01 -4.64 3.13
N VAL A 187 -7.52 -5.82 3.49
CA VAL A 187 -7.42 -7.02 2.65
C VAL A 187 -8.17 -6.81 1.33
N GLU A 188 -9.41 -6.33 1.39
CA GLU A 188 -10.23 -6.09 0.21
C GLU A 188 -9.63 -5.05 -0.74
N VAL A 189 -9.11 -3.94 -0.20
CA VAL A 189 -8.42 -2.91 -1.00
C VAL A 189 -7.17 -3.47 -1.69
N ASN A 190 -6.42 -4.34 -1.00
CA ASN A 190 -5.23 -4.95 -1.60
C ASN A 190 -5.59 -5.96 -2.69
N ASP A 191 -6.60 -6.81 -2.47
CA ASP A 191 -7.07 -7.76 -3.48
C ASP A 191 -7.61 -7.04 -4.73
N MET A 192 -8.33 -5.92 -4.54
CA MET A 192 -8.76 -5.05 -5.64
C MET A 192 -7.57 -4.41 -6.38
N SER A 193 -6.57 -3.93 -5.65
CA SER A 193 -5.35 -3.35 -6.24
C SER A 193 -4.59 -4.38 -7.08
N ASP A 194 -4.49 -5.63 -6.61
CA ASP A 194 -3.85 -6.72 -7.35
C ASP A 194 -4.62 -7.06 -8.63
N ALA A 195 -5.95 -7.10 -8.56
CA ALA A 195 -6.81 -7.31 -9.73
C ALA A 195 -6.69 -6.18 -10.77
N LEU A 196 -6.69 -4.92 -10.33
CA LEU A 196 -6.49 -3.75 -11.19
C LEU A 196 -5.12 -3.76 -11.86
N PHE A 197 -4.07 -4.16 -11.15
CA PHE A 197 -2.74 -4.28 -11.73
C PHE A 197 -2.69 -5.37 -12.81
N ALA A 198 -3.32 -6.51 -12.58
CA ALA A 198 -3.42 -7.58 -13.57
C ALA A 198 -4.18 -7.16 -14.83
N THR A 199 -5.30 -6.44 -14.69
CA THR A 199 -6.07 -5.94 -15.84
C THR A 199 -5.31 -4.87 -16.62
N GLN A 200 -4.60 -3.96 -15.94
CA GLN A 200 -3.73 -2.97 -16.60
C GLN A 200 -2.60 -3.64 -17.38
N MET A 201 -1.98 -4.69 -16.84
CA MET A 201 -0.97 -5.46 -17.56
C MET A 201 -1.53 -6.14 -18.81
N ALA A 202 -2.73 -6.73 -18.71
CA ALA A 202 -3.40 -7.35 -19.85
C ALA A 202 -3.75 -6.31 -20.94
N LEU A 203 -4.36 -5.19 -20.56
CA LEU A 203 -4.70 -4.09 -21.49
C LEU A 203 -3.46 -3.49 -22.17
N THR A 204 -2.39 -3.26 -21.40
CA THR A 204 -1.12 -2.75 -21.96
C THR A 204 -0.52 -3.72 -22.97
N ARG A 205 -0.63 -5.04 -22.73
CA ARG A 205 -0.17 -6.06 -23.68
C ARG A 205 -1.00 -6.04 -24.95
N GLU A 206 -2.32 -5.91 -24.87
CA GLU A 206 -3.21 -5.84 -26.03
C GLU A 206 -3.04 -4.56 -26.84
N GLN A 207 -2.85 -3.41 -26.19
CA GLN A 207 -2.58 -2.14 -26.86
C GLN A 207 -1.30 -2.21 -27.69
N LYS A 208 -0.22 -2.75 -27.11
CA LYS A 208 1.04 -2.95 -27.85
C LYS A 208 0.87 -3.84 -29.08
N LEU A 209 0.07 -4.90 -29.00
CA LEU A 209 -0.22 -5.75 -30.15
C LEU A 209 -1.05 -5.03 -31.21
N THR A 210 -2.03 -4.22 -30.78
CA THR A 210 -2.89 -3.44 -31.69
C THR A 210 -2.10 -2.34 -32.41
N ASP A 211 -1.26 -1.60 -31.68
CA ASP A 211 -0.40 -0.56 -32.25
C ASP A 211 0.60 -1.16 -33.25
N LEU A 212 1.17 -2.33 -32.93
CA LEU A 212 2.03 -3.06 -33.86
C LEU A 212 1.26 -3.49 -35.11
N GLY A 213 0.04 -4.02 -34.96
CA GLY A 213 -0.84 -4.39 -36.06
C GLY A 213 -1.17 -3.20 -36.97
N GLY A 214 -1.47 -2.04 -36.39
CA GLY A 214 -1.74 -0.80 -37.14
C GLY A 214 -0.53 -0.29 -37.93
N VAL A 215 0.66 -0.28 -37.30
CA VAL A 215 1.90 0.14 -37.98
C VAL A 215 2.30 -0.83 -39.09
N VAL A 216 2.17 -2.14 -38.85
CA VAL A 216 2.48 -3.16 -39.85
C VAL A 216 1.51 -3.10 -41.04
N ALA A 217 0.21 -2.90 -40.78
CA ALA A 217 -0.78 -2.72 -41.84
C ALA A 217 -0.51 -1.45 -42.68
N ALA A 218 -0.14 -0.35 -42.03
CA ALA A 218 0.24 0.88 -42.72
C ALA A 218 1.53 0.70 -43.56
N ALA A 219 2.56 0.06 -43.00
CA ALA A 219 3.81 -0.23 -43.70
C ALA A 219 3.58 -1.15 -44.92
N ALA A 220 2.73 -2.17 -44.80
CA ALA A 220 2.37 -3.05 -45.92
C ALA A 220 1.66 -2.29 -47.05
N HIS A 221 0.85 -1.28 -46.74
CA HIS A 221 0.17 -0.44 -47.74
C HIS A 221 1.16 0.51 -48.45
N GLU A 222 1.95 1.26 -47.69
CA GLU A 222 2.89 2.25 -48.22
C GLU A 222 4.05 1.60 -49.01
N LEU A 223 4.53 0.42 -48.59
CA LEU A 223 5.60 -0.31 -49.29
C LEU A 223 5.10 -1.20 -50.44
N GLY A 224 3.79 -1.45 -50.53
CA GLY A 224 3.21 -2.27 -51.60
C GLY A 224 3.43 -1.66 -52.99
N THR A 225 3.27 -0.34 -53.11
CA THR A 225 3.46 0.40 -54.35
C THR A 225 4.91 0.36 -54.86
N PRO A 226 5.95 0.74 -54.09
CA PRO A 226 7.33 0.67 -54.57
C PRO A 226 7.79 -0.76 -54.86
N LEU A 227 7.33 -1.78 -54.12
CA LEU A 227 7.62 -3.19 -54.46
C LEU A 227 6.98 -3.61 -55.78
N ALA A 228 5.74 -3.19 -56.06
CA ALA A 228 5.10 -3.42 -57.35
C ALA A 228 5.85 -2.72 -58.49
N THR A 229 6.35 -1.51 -58.26
CA THR A 229 7.19 -0.79 -59.22
C THR A 229 8.52 -1.50 -59.48
N ILE A 230 9.22 -1.98 -58.43
CA ILE A 230 10.46 -2.76 -58.57
C ILE A 230 10.19 -4.06 -59.36
N LYS A 231 9.07 -4.74 -59.07
CA LYS A 231 8.66 -5.94 -59.81
C LYS A 231 8.42 -5.66 -61.29
N LEU A 232 7.75 -4.56 -61.61
CA LEU A 232 7.49 -4.16 -62.99
C LEU A 232 8.79 -3.84 -63.72
N ALA A 233 9.63 -2.96 -63.16
CA ALA A 233 10.90 -2.55 -63.75
C ALA A 233 11.87 -3.74 -63.92
N SER A 234 11.94 -4.66 -62.96
CA SER A 234 12.74 -5.88 -63.10
C SER A 234 12.20 -6.83 -64.18
N SER A 235 10.88 -6.92 -64.34
CA SER A 235 10.27 -7.71 -65.42
C SER A 235 10.54 -7.11 -66.80
N GLU A 236 10.51 -5.79 -66.94
CA GLU A 236 10.92 -5.08 -68.17
C GLU A 236 12.41 -5.31 -68.47
N LEU A 237 13.28 -5.24 -67.46
CA LEU A 237 14.71 -5.55 -67.59
C LEU A 237 14.96 -6.98 -68.10
N MET A 238 14.18 -7.95 -67.62
CA MET A 238 14.27 -9.34 -68.09
C MET A 238 13.97 -9.48 -69.57
N ASP A 239 13.05 -8.67 -70.12
CA ASP A 239 12.73 -8.70 -71.54
C ASP A 239 13.84 -8.10 -72.40
N GLU A 240 14.53 -7.05 -71.92
CA GLU A 240 15.66 -6.41 -72.60
C GLU A 240 16.97 -7.19 -72.51
N LEU A 241 17.16 -7.99 -71.45
CA LEU A 241 18.42 -8.69 -71.16
C LEU A 241 18.46 -10.16 -71.63
N LYS A 242 17.52 -10.60 -72.48
CA LYS A 242 17.43 -11.99 -72.98
C LYS A 242 18.72 -12.53 -73.59
N ASP A 243 19.51 -11.66 -74.21
CA ASP A 243 20.78 -12.02 -74.87
C ASP A 243 21.99 -11.99 -73.92
N LYS A 244 21.81 -11.54 -72.67
CA LYS A 244 22.86 -11.41 -71.64
C LYS A 244 22.52 -12.24 -70.41
N LYS A 245 22.79 -13.54 -70.51
CA LYS A 245 22.39 -14.58 -69.54
C LYS A 245 22.68 -14.24 -68.06
N GLU A 246 23.85 -13.68 -67.76
CA GLU A 246 24.26 -13.35 -66.39
C GLU A 246 23.45 -12.18 -65.79
N LEU A 247 23.18 -11.13 -66.58
CA LEU A 247 22.36 -9.98 -66.14
C LEU A 247 20.86 -10.31 -66.09
N LEU A 248 20.41 -11.29 -66.88
CA LEU A 248 19.04 -11.81 -66.83
C LEU A 248 18.77 -12.52 -65.50
N GLU A 249 19.73 -13.31 -65.00
CA GLU A 249 19.64 -13.98 -63.70
C GLU A 249 19.52 -12.96 -62.55
N ASP A 250 20.28 -11.86 -62.61
CA ASP A 250 20.17 -10.77 -61.63
C ASP A 250 18.79 -10.09 -61.66
N ALA A 251 18.22 -9.84 -62.84
CA ALA A 251 16.88 -9.25 -62.97
C ALA A 251 15.77 -10.16 -62.41
N ILE A 252 15.88 -11.47 -62.64
CA ILE A 252 14.99 -12.48 -62.05
C ILE A 252 15.11 -12.47 -60.52
N LEU A 253 16.34 -12.42 -59.99
CA LEU A 253 16.57 -12.39 -58.55
C LEU A 253 15.92 -11.17 -57.90
N ILE A 254 16.06 -9.98 -58.50
CA ILE A 254 15.45 -8.73 -58.00
C ILE A 254 13.93 -8.85 -57.94
N ARG A 255 13.31 -9.37 -59.01
CA ARG A 255 11.85 -9.58 -59.08
C ARG A 255 11.39 -10.53 -57.98
N ASP A 256 12.08 -11.65 -57.82
CA ASP A 256 11.73 -12.67 -56.82
C ASP A 256 11.95 -12.15 -55.38
N GLN A 257 12.95 -11.29 -55.14
CA GLN A 257 13.09 -10.60 -53.85
C GLN A 257 11.98 -9.58 -53.61
N ALA A 258 11.53 -8.85 -54.64
CA ALA A 258 10.42 -7.90 -54.50
C ALA A 258 9.11 -8.61 -54.14
N ASP A 259 8.83 -9.76 -54.78
CA ASP A 259 7.67 -10.60 -54.43
C ASP A 259 7.80 -11.15 -53.00
N ARG A 260 8.99 -11.65 -52.62
CA ARG A 260 9.23 -12.16 -51.27
C ARG A 260 9.05 -11.10 -50.19
N CYS A 261 9.53 -9.87 -50.41
CA CYS A 261 9.32 -8.75 -49.50
C CYS A 261 7.83 -8.41 -49.35
N ARG A 262 7.07 -8.46 -50.45
CA ARG A 262 5.62 -8.22 -50.46
C ARG A 262 4.88 -9.27 -49.64
N ASP A 263 5.23 -10.54 -49.82
CA ASP A 263 4.59 -11.66 -49.14
C ASP A 263 4.90 -11.66 -47.62
N ILE A 264 6.14 -11.32 -47.23
CA ILE A 264 6.51 -11.13 -45.82
C ILE A 264 5.66 -10.00 -45.20
N LEU A 265 5.58 -8.84 -45.84
CA LEU A 265 4.80 -7.70 -45.34
C LEU A 265 3.30 -8.03 -45.23
N GLN A 266 2.73 -8.74 -46.21
CA GLN A 266 1.34 -9.20 -46.16
C GLN A 266 1.10 -10.21 -45.02
N SER A 267 2.02 -11.17 -44.82
CA SER A 267 1.91 -12.16 -43.73
C SER A 267 1.97 -11.50 -42.35
N MET A 268 2.83 -10.49 -42.18
CA MET A 268 2.91 -9.70 -40.95
C MET A 268 1.64 -8.86 -40.72
N GLY A 269 1.07 -8.27 -41.78
CA GLY A 269 -0.17 -7.47 -41.71
C GLY A 269 -1.43 -8.29 -41.45
N GLN A 270 -1.51 -9.54 -41.95
CA GLN A 270 -2.62 -10.46 -41.68
C GLN A 270 -2.58 -11.02 -40.25
N ALA A 271 -1.39 -11.32 -39.72
CA ALA A 271 -1.23 -11.75 -38.33
C ALA A 271 -1.75 -10.71 -37.32
N GLY A 272 -1.62 -9.41 -37.62
CA GLY A 272 -2.21 -8.35 -36.80
C GLY A 272 -3.73 -8.18 -36.95
N LYS A 273 -4.32 -8.69 -38.04
CA LYS A 273 -5.73 -8.50 -38.41
C LYS A 273 -6.62 -9.69 -38.00
N ASP A 274 -6.09 -10.92 -38.07
CA ASP A 274 -6.82 -12.13 -37.64
C ASP A 274 -7.06 -12.16 -36.11
N ASP A 275 -6.13 -11.63 -35.32
CA ASP A 275 -6.33 -11.44 -33.87
C ASP A 275 -7.46 -10.45 -33.55
N GLN A 276 -7.70 -9.49 -34.45
CA GLN A 276 -8.78 -8.50 -34.30
C GLN A 276 -10.14 -9.07 -34.72
N HIS A 277 -10.19 -10.00 -35.68
CA HIS A 277 -11.42 -10.66 -36.13
C HIS A 277 -11.89 -11.78 -35.17
N MET A 278 -10.98 -12.41 -34.42
CA MET A 278 -11.32 -13.38 -33.37
C MET A 278 -12.05 -12.76 -32.15
N ARG A 279 -12.04 -11.42 -32.02
CA ARG A 279 -12.72 -10.68 -30.94
C ARG A 279 -14.20 -10.38 -31.17
N ASN A 280 -14.71 -10.59 -32.39
CA ASN A 280 -16.12 -10.32 -32.72
C ASN A 280 -16.99 -11.58 -32.70
N ALA A 281 -16.49 -12.72 -32.23
CA ALA A 281 -17.33 -13.89 -31.99
C ALA A 281 -18.01 -13.75 -30.62
N PRO A 282 -19.35 -13.59 -30.56
CA PRO A 282 -20.06 -13.61 -29.29
C PRO A 282 -19.96 -15.02 -28.68
N ALA A 283 -19.53 -15.09 -27.43
CA ALA A 283 -19.81 -16.20 -26.52
C ALA A 283 -20.46 -15.64 -25.26
#